data_AF-A0A671P2L3-F1
#
_entry.id   AF-A0A671P2L3-F1
#
_cell.length_a   1.000
_cell.length_b   1.000
_cell.length_c   1.000
_cell.angle_alpha   90.00
_cell.angle_beta   90.00
_cell.angle_gamma   90.00
#
_symmetry.space_group_name_H-M   'P 1'
#
loop_
_entity.id
_entity.type
_entity.pdbx_description
1 polymer ?
#
loop_
_entity_poly.entity_id
_entity_poly.type
_entity_poly.pdbx_seq_one_letter_code
_entity_poly.pdbx_strand_id
1 'polypeptide(L)'
;LVLSVVFFGSLSFVTCMGRMSFVLLGVMYFTVDVKEWCGQPFIYPGMNSIFVYVGHSLLGFYFPFSWEMRFQDSHWEQLFQSIWGTALWVFIAYLLYHKKYIYIFLKI
;
A
#
# COMPACT_ATOMS: atom_id res chain seq x y z
N LEU A 1 -35.86 8.35 16.82
CA LEU A 1 -35.58 9.03 15.54
C LEU A 1 -34.09 9.18 15.23
N VAL A 2 -33.21 9.44 16.22
CA VAL A 2 -31.73 9.44 16.00
C VAL A 2 -31.11 8.04 15.97
N LEU A 3 -31.74 7.04 16.62
CA LEU A 3 -31.20 5.67 16.69
C LEU A 3 -31.43 4.81 15.42
N SER A 4 -32.44 5.13 14.61
CA SER A 4 -32.87 4.28 13.48
C SER A 4 -32.11 4.56 12.18
N VAL A 5 -31.43 5.71 12.08
CA VAL A 5 -30.63 6.10 10.91
C VAL A 5 -29.20 5.54 10.98
N VAL A 6 -28.73 5.17 12.18
CA VAL A 6 -27.37 4.64 12.39
C VAL A 6 -27.28 3.14 12.05
N PHE A 7 -28.34 2.37 12.21
CA PHE A 7 -28.29 0.90 12.06
C PHE A 7 -28.41 0.38 10.61
N PHE A 8 -29.04 1.13 9.70
CA PHE A 8 -29.20 0.72 8.29
C PHE A 8 -28.15 1.33 7.36
N GLY A 9 -27.35 2.29 7.83
CA GLY A 9 -26.43 3.09 7.03
C GLY A 9 -25.13 2.41 6.57
N SER A 10 -24.86 1.14 6.89
CA SER A 10 -23.62 0.49 6.41
C SER A 10 -23.60 -1.04 6.49
N LEU A 11 -24.75 -1.74 6.50
CA LEU A 11 -24.74 -3.21 6.38
C LEU A 11 -24.04 -3.67 5.08
N SER A 12 -24.39 -3.05 3.95
CA SER A 12 -23.70 -3.28 2.68
C SER A 12 -22.21 -2.95 2.75
N PHE A 13 -21.85 -1.85 3.40
CA PHE A 13 -20.45 -1.44 3.58
C PHE A 13 -19.66 -2.46 4.44
N VAL A 14 -20.23 -2.90 5.57
CA VAL A 14 -19.62 -3.91 6.46
C VAL A 14 -19.49 -5.25 5.73
N THR A 15 -20.50 -5.67 4.98
CA THR A 15 -20.42 -6.92 4.20
C THR A 15 -19.42 -6.83 3.04
N CYS A 16 -19.30 -5.68 2.38
CA CYS A 16 -18.31 -5.46 1.33
C CYS A 16 -16.89 -5.44 1.89
N MET A 17 -16.65 -4.69 2.96
CA MET A 17 -15.36 -4.64 3.67
C MET A 17 -14.98 -6.02 4.21
N GLY A 18 -15.94 -6.72 4.83
CA GLY A 18 -15.77 -8.08 5.33
C GLY A 18 -15.42 -9.07 4.23
N ARG A 19 -16.17 -9.09 3.12
CA ARG A 19 -15.87 -9.94 1.97
C ARG A 19 -14.48 -9.65 1.40
N MET A 20 -14.11 -8.38 1.26
CA MET A 20 -12.78 -8.00 0.76
C MET A 20 -11.67 -8.45 1.71
N SER A 21 -11.88 -8.37 3.03
CA SER A 21 -10.94 -8.85 4.04
C SER A 21 -10.75 -10.38 3.96
N PHE A 22 -11.82 -11.16 3.85
CA PHE A 22 -11.72 -12.62 3.69
C PHE A 22 -11.06 -13.03 2.37
N VAL A 23 -11.34 -12.31 1.28
CA VAL A 23 -10.66 -12.53 -0.01
C VAL A 23 -9.17 -12.23 0.11
N LEU A 24 -8.80 -11.09 0.73
CA LEU A 24 -7.40 -10.72 0.96
C LEU A 24 -6.68 -11.78 1.82
N LEU A 25 -7.32 -12.23 2.90
CA LEU A 25 -6.80 -13.27 3.77
C LEU A 25 -6.61 -14.59 3.00
N GLY A 26 -7.58 -14.99 2.17
CA GLY A 26 -7.48 -16.18 1.33
C GLY A 26 -6.33 -16.11 0.32
N VAL A 27 -6.13 -14.95 -0.33
CA VAL A 27 -5.00 -14.73 -1.25
C VAL A 27 -3.66 -14.79 -0.51
N MET A 28 -3.56 -14.16 0.66
CA MET A 28 -2.34 -14.20 1.48
C MET A 28 -2.05 -15.63 1.96
N TYR A 29 -3.05 -16.34 2.46
CA TYR A 29 -2.89 -17.74 2.89
C TYR A 29 -2.41 -18.63 1.74
N PHE A 30 -3.06 -18.55 0.56
CA PHE A 30 -2.63 -19.32 -0.60
C PHE A 30 -1.19 -19.00 -1.02
N THR A 31 -0.80 -17.73 -1.00
CA THR A 31 0.53 -17.32 -1.46
C THR A 31 1.63 -17.69 -0.45
N VAL A 32 1.35 -17.62 0.85
CA VAL A 32 2.32 -18.00 1.89
C VAL A 32 2.43 -19.51 2.04
N ASP A 33 1.30 -20.22 2.08
CA ASP A 33 1.25 -21.65 2.42
C ASP A 33 1.49 -22.56 1.22
N VAL A 34 0.90 -22.26 0.05
CA VAL A 34 1.03 -23.12 -1.15
C VAL A 34 2.26 -22.78 -1.98
N LYS A 35 2.64 -21.49 -2.03
CA LYS A 35 3.81 -21.03 -2.79
C LYS A 35 5.05 -20.78 -1.92
N GLU A 36 5.00 -21.12 -0.63
CA GLU A 36 6.07 -20.91 0.37
C GLU A 36 6.67 -19.50 0.30
N TRP A 37 5.85 -18.48 0.04
CA TRP A 37 6.34 -17.13 -0.15
C TRP A 37 6.64 -16.46 1.19
N CYS A 38 7.90 -16.10 1.43
CA CYS A 38 8.33 -15.46 2.69
C CYS A 38 7.89 -13.98 2.85
N GLY A 39 6.89 -13.49 2.11
CA GLY A 39 6.40 -12.10 2.26
C GLY A 39 7.38 -11.02 1.78
N GLN A 40 8.25 -11.36 0.83
CA GLN A 40 9.29 -10.51 0.25
C GLN A 40 8.90 -9.03 -0.02
N PRO A 41 7.76 -8.69 -0.67
CA PRO A 41 7.42 -7.30 -1.00
C PRO A 41 7.17 -6.42 0.23
N PHE A 42 6.82 -7.00 1.39
CA PHE A 42 6.65 -6.26 2.63
C PHE A 42 7.98 -6.07 3.38
N ILE A 43 8.93 -7.00 3.21
CA ILE A 43 10.23 -6.97 3.88
C ILE A 43 11.13 -5.87 3.29
N TYR A 44 11.13 -5.69 1.96
CA TYR A 44 12.02 -4.73 1.28
C TYR A 44 11.83 -3.25 1.74
N PRO A 45 10.62 -2.69 1.76
CA PRO A 45 10.40 -1.35 2.30
C PRO A 45 10.57 -1.31 3.82
N GLY A 46 10.27 -2.41 4.53
CA GLY A 46 10.44 -2.51 5.98
C GLY A 46 11.90 -2.36 6.45
N MET A 47 12.84 -2.94 5.71
CA MET A 47 14.28 -2.82 6.00
C MET A 47 14.85 -1.42 5.73
N ASN A 48 14.14 -0.55 5.00
CA ASN A 48 14.57 0.82 4.66
C ASN A 48 13.48 1.86 4.98
N SER A 49 12.71 1.63 6.04
CA SER A 49 11.54 2.44 6.36
C SER A 49 11.86 3.94 6.50
N ILE A 50 13.01 4.30 7.06
CA ILE A 50 13.46 5.69 7.18
C ILE A 50 13.72 6.34 5.81
N PHE A 51 14.34 5.61 4.89
CA PHE A 51 14.64 6.12 3.54
C PHE A 51 13.35 6.31 2.75
N VAL A 52 12.44 5.34 2.81
CA VAL A 52 11.12 5.42 2.16
C VAL A 52 10.31 6.57 2.73
N TYR A 53 10.33 6.78 4.06
CA TYR A 53 9.64 7.89 4.71
C TYR A 53 10.18 9.26 4.30
N VAL A 54 11.50 9.46 4.38
CA VAL A 54 12.15 10.72 4.00
C VAL A 54 11.97 10.97 2.51
N GLY A 55 12.15 9.93 1.68
CA GLY A 55 11.95 10.00 0.25
C GLY A 55 10.50 10.35 -0.12
N HIS A 56 9.50 9.77 0.56
CA HIS A 56 8.11 10.16 0.39
C HIS A 56 7.85 11.60 0.85
N SER A 57 8.45 12.04 1.95
CA SER A 57 8.31 13.42 2.43
C SER A 57 8.87 14.44 1.43
N LEU A 58 9.93 14.09 0.69
CA LEU A 58 10.57 14.96 -0.29
C LEU A 58 9.94 14.86 -1.69
N LEU A 59 9.56 13.65 -2.13
CA LEU A 59 9.13 13.35 -3.51
C LEU A 59 7.63 13.06 -3.62
N GLY A 60 6.91 12.96 -2.52
CA GLY A 60 5.49 12.56 -2.50
C GLY A 60 4.57 13.51 -3.26
N PHE A 61 4.96 14.79 -3.38
CA PHE A 61 4.22 15.80 -4.15
C PHE A 61 4.75 15.97 -5.58
N TYR A 62 5.84 15.30 -5.95
CA TYR A 62 6.45 15.42 -7.26
C TYR A 62 6.02 14.27 -8.19
N PHE A 63 5.95 14.58 -9.48
CA PHE A 63 5.83 13.55 -10.53
C PHE A 63 7.04 12.60 -10.40
N PRO A 64 6.87 11.26 -10.38
CA PRO A 64 5.71 10.47 -10.81
C PRO A 64 4.76 9.99 -9.69
N PHE A 65 4.93 10.43 -8.44
CA PHE A 65 4.13 9.95 -7.29
C PHE A 65 2.80 10.67 -7.12
N SER A 66 2.78 11.97 -7.44
CA SER A 66 1.56 12.77 -7.44
C SER A 66 1.51 13.61 -8.70
N TRP A 67 0.32 13.72 -9.26
CA TRP A 67 0.02 14.55 -10.42
C TRP A 67 -1.27 15.31 -10.12
N GLU A 68 -1.43 16.47 -10.75
CA GLU A 68 -2.62 17.29 -10.56
C GLU A 68 -3.83 16.60 -11.20
N MET A 69 -4.78 16.17 -10.37
CA MET A 69 -5.99 15.49 -10.82
C MET A 69 -6.83 16.44 -11.65
N ARG A 70 -7.08 16.11 -12.92
CA ARG A 70 -7.91 16.95 -13.80
C ARG A 70 -9.39 16.86 -13.47
N PHE A 71 -9.82 15.75 -12.86
CA PHE A 71 -11.22 15.51 -12.50
C PHE A 71 -11.33 15.09 -11.03
N GLN A 72 -11.49 16.08 -10.14
CA GLN A 72 -11.63 15.87 -8.69
C GLN A 72 -12.86 15.00 -8.31
N ASP A 73 -13.87 14.93 -9.19
CA ASP A 73 -15.08 14.13 -8.96
C ASP A 73 -14.90 12.63 -9.24
N SER A 74 -13.81 12.23 -9.92
CA SER A 74 -13.59 10.84 -10.31
C SER A 74 -12.74 10.10 -9.27
N HIS A 75 -13.39 9.38 -8.37
CA HIS A 75 -12.72 8.54 -7.35
C HIS A 75 -11.72 7.53 -7.93
N TRP A 76 -11.89 7.13 -9.19
CA TRP A 76 -10.99 6.21 -9.88
C TRP A 76 -9.58 6.79 -10.08
N GLU A 77 -9.46 8.09 -10.31
CA GLU A 77 -8.16 8.75 -10.52
C GLU A 77 -7.35 8.75 -9.21
N GLN A 78 -8.00 9.04 -8.08
CA GLN A 78 -7.39 8.97 -6.76
C GLN A 78 -6.98 7.54 -6.35
N LEU A 79 -7.81 6.54 -6.68
CA LEU A 79 -7.49 5.13 -6.45
C LEU A 79 -6.27 4.72 -7.27
N PHE A 80 -6.23 5.08 -8.55
CA PHE A 80 -5.13 4.76 -9.44
C PHE A 80 -3.82 5.42 -8.98
N GLN A 81 -3.87 6.70 -8.60
CA GLN A 81 -2.71 7.41 -8.06
C GLN A 81 -2.17 6.75 -6.77
N SER A 82 -3.05 6.29 -5.88
CA SER A 82 -2.65 5.63 -4.62
C SER A 82 -2.00 4.25 -4.88
N ILE A 83 -2.57 3.46 -5.79
CA ILE A 83 -2.00 2.17 -6.21
C ILE A 83 -0.65 2.38 -6.93
N TRP A 84 -0.58 3.39 -7.80
CA TRP A 84 0.64 3.72 -8.55
C TRP A 84 1.77 4.19 -7.62
N GLY A 85 1.46 5.11 -6.71
CA GLY A 85 2.43 5.64 -5.74
C GLY A 85 2.97 4.54 -4.82
N THR A 86 2.10 3.66 -4.32
CA THR A 86 2.52 2.51 -3.50
C THR A 86 3.35 1.51 -4.30
N ALA A 87 2.98 1.19 -5.54
CA ALA A 87 3.76 0.32 -6.41
C ALA A 87 5.15 0.88 -6.73
N LEU A 88 5.27 2.19 -7.01
CA LEU A 88 6.55 2.86 -7.22
C LEU A 88 7.44 2.79 -5.99
N TRP A 89 6.90 3.02 -4.79
CA TRP A 89 7.66 2.92 -3.55
C TRP A 89 8.15 1.50 -3.26
N VAL A 90 7.30 0.49 -3.52
CA VAL A 90 7.70 -0.93 -3.42
C VAL A 90 8.80 -1.25 -4.44
N PHE A 91 8.70 -0.73 -5.67
CA PHE A 91 9.71 -0.92 -6.70
C PHE A 91 11.05 -0.25 -6.34
N ILE A 92 11.03 0.97 -5.81
CA ILE A 92 12.24 1.67 -5.34
C ILE A 92 12.88 0.93 -4.17
N ALA A 93 12.07 0.45 -3.21
CA ALA A 93 12.56 -0.36 -2.10
C ALA A 93 13.19 -1.68 -2.57
N TYR A 94 12.62 -2.31 -3.61
CA TYR A 94 13.20 -3.49 -4.24
C TYR A 94 14.55 -3.20 -4.92
N LEU A 95 14.66 -2.10 -5.67
CA LEU A 95 15.93 -1.68 -6.27
C LEU A 95 17.01 -1.39 -5.21
N LEU A 96 16.62 -0.75 -4.11
CA LEU A 96 17.50 -0.45 -2.98
C LEU A 96 18.02 -1.73 -2.30
N TYR A 97 17.15 -2.74 -2.16
CA TYR A 97 17.53 -4.07 -1.67
C TYR A 97 18.58 -4.73 -2.58
N HIS A 98 18.37 -4.72 -3.90
CA HIS A 98 19.31 -5.32 -4.85
C HIS A 98 20.69 -4.63 -4.87
N LYS A 99 20.73 -3.33 -4.57
CA LYS A 99 21.98 -2.54 -4.51
C LYS A 99 22.73 -2.62 -3.18
N LYS A 100 22.27 -3.43 -2.20
CA LYS A 100 22.92 -3.64 -0.88
C LYS A 100 23.19 -2.38 -0.03
N TYR A 101 22.56 -1.23 -0.30
CA TYR A 101 22.77 -0.01 0.51
C TYR A 101 22.34 -0.16 1.99
N ILE A 102 21.53 -1.18 2.32
CA ILE A 102 21.15 -1.52 3.70
C ILE A 102 22.35 -1.98 4.54
N TYR A 103 23.32 -2.67 3.94
CA TYR A 103 24.43 -3.26 4.71
C TYR A 103 25.47 -2.24 5.18
N ILE A 104 25.40 -0.98 4.74
CA ILE A 104 26.35 0.05 5.19
C ILE A 104 25.91 0.70 6.51
N PHE A 105 24.61 0.75 6.81
CA PHE A 105 24.11 1.43 8.02
C PHE A 105 24.15 0.55 9.27
N LEU A 106 24.04 -0.78 9.13
CA LEU A 106 24.08 -1.72 10.27
C LEU A 106 25.49 -2.25 10.60
N LYS A 107 26.53 -1.74 9.92
CA LYS A 107 27.93 -2.14 10.11
C LYS A 107 28.79 -1.04 10.73
N ILE A 108 28.16 0.03 11.22
CA ILE A 108 28.74 1.10 12.05
C ILE A 108 28.28 0.93 13.49
#